data_AF-A0A699Y6P3-F1
#
_entry.id   AF-A0A699Y6P3-F1
#
_cell.length_a   1.000
_cell.length_b   1.000
_cell.length_c   1.000
_cell.angle_alpha   90.00
_cell.angle_beta   90.00
_cell.angle_gamma   90.00
#
_symmetry.space_group_name_H-M   'P 1'
#
loop_
_entity.id
_entity.type
_entity.pdbx_description
1 polymer ?
#
loop_
_entity_poly.entity_id
_entity_poly.type
_entity_poly.pdbx_seq_one_letter_code
_entity_poly.pdbx_strand_id
1 'polypeptide(L)' 'LSSDQVLDLDRNISSDEIRDAVWDCGENKSPGPDGYTFEFFRRYWNVIGPDFCLAVD' A
#
# COMPACT_ATOMS: atom_id res chain seq x y z
N LEU A 1 -8.77 0.34 -23.35
CA LEU A 1 -9.14 0.76 -21.99
C LEU A 1 -10.49 1.44 -22.08
N SER A 2 -11.43 1.11 -21.21
CA SER A 2 -12.68 1.90 -21.08
C SER A 2 -12.35 3.33 -20.64
N SER A 3 -13.23 4.30 -20.92
CA SER A 3 -13.11 5.66 -20.37
C SER A 3 -12.91 5.63 -18.86
N ASP A 4 -13.62 4.74 -18.16
CA ASP A 4 -13.53 4.62 -16.70
C ASP A 4 -12.15 4.12 -16.25
N GLN A 5 -11.54 3.19 -17.00
CA GLN A 5 -10.20 2.67 -16.68
C GLN A 5 -9.11 3.72 -16.92
N VAL A 6 -9.32 4.63 -17.88
CA VAL A 6 -8.38 5.74 -18.12
C VAL A 6 -8.44 6.72 -16.96
N LEU A 7 -9.66 7.09 -16.51
CA LEU A 7 -9.84 7.98 -15.37
C LEU A 7 -9.29 7.37 -14.06
N ASP A 8 -9.46 6.06 -13.87
CA ASP A 8 -8.95 5.36 -12.69
C ASP A 8 -7.41 5.27 -12.64
N LEU A 9 -6.74 5.28 -13.80
CA LEU A 9 -5.27 5.27 -13.85
C LEU A 9 -4.65 6.66 -13.68
N ASP A 10 -5.40 7.72 -14.00
CA ASP A 10 -4.93 9.11 -13.96
C ASP A 10 -5.28 9.81 -12.63
N ARG A 11 -6.01 9.13 -11.73
CA ARG A 11 -6.38 9.67 -10.42
C ARG A 11 -5.22 9.58 -9.43
N ASN A 12 -5.21 10.48 -8.45
CA ASN A 12 -4.28 10.39 -7.33
C ASN A 12 -4.51 9.11 -6.52
N ILE A 13 -3.41 8.55 -6.01
CA ILE A 13 -3.44 7.41 -5.08
C ILE A 13 -4.03 7.90 -3.75
N SER A 14 -4.94 7.11 -3.16
CA SER A 14 -5.53 7.43 -1.85
C SER A 14 -4.87 6.62 -0.73
N SER A 15 -4.91 7.13 0.51
CA SER A 15 -4.42 6.38 1.67
C SER A 15 -5.14 5.05 1.87
N ASP A 16 -6.43 4.98 1.53
CA ASP A 16 -7.19 3.72 1.57
C ASP A 16 -6.66 2.72 0.53
N GLU A 17 -6.35 3.17 -0.69
CA GLU A 17 -5.74 2.32 -1.71
C GLU A 17 -4.36 1.81 -1.30
N ILE A 18 -3.54 2.65 -0.68
CA ILE A 18 -2.24 2.24 -0.13
C ILE A 18 -2.43 1.16 0.93
N ARG A 19 -3.36 1.36 1.88
CA ARG A 19 -3.68 0.37 2.90
C ARG A 19 -4.15 -0.94 2.29
N ASP A 20 -5.10 -0.86 1.35
CA ASP A 20 -5.70 -2.04 0.75
C ASP A 20 -4.64 -2.84 -0.03
N ALA A 21 -3.72 -2.17 -0.74
CA ALA A 21 -2.57 -2.82 -1.38
C ALA A 21 -1.65 -3.57 -0.40
N VAL A 22 -1.44 -3.01 0.80
CA VAL A 22 -0.67 -3.68 1.89
C VAL A 22 -1.42 -4.91 2.41
N TRP A 23 -2.75 -4.87 2.49
CA TRP A 23 -3.61 -5.97 2.95
C TRP A 23 -3.84 -7.07 1.92
N ASP A 24 -3.84 -6.73 0.63
CA ASP A 24 -3.98 -7.67 -0.48
C ASP A 24 -2.71 -8.50 -0.70
N CYS A 25 -1.57 -8.06 -0.13
CA CYS A 25 -0.37 -8.88 -0.11
C CYS A 25 -0.51 -10.11 0.80
N GLY A 26 0.42 -11.06 0.68
CA GLY A 26 0.49 -12.18 1.63
C GLY A 26 1.38 -11.79 2.80
N GLU A 27 0.98 -12.11 4.03
CA GLU A 27 1.79 -11.83 5.24
C GLU A 27 3.13 -12.59 5.21
N ASN A 28 3.10 -13.83 4.72
CA ASN A 28 4.26 -14.72 4.63
C ASN A 28 5.04 -14.61 3.31
N LYS A 29 4.90 -13.50 2.57
CA LYS A 29 5.76 -13.27 1.40
C LYS A 29 7.20 -13.06 1.85
N SER A 30 8.16 -13.48 1.01
CA SER A 30 9.57 -13.23 1.27
C SER A 30 9.82 -11.72 1.48
N PRO A 31 10.63 -11.34 2.48
CA PRO A 31 10.93 -9.94 2.76
C PRO A 31 11.68 -9.28 1.60
N GLY A 32 11.57 -7.96 1.51
CA GLY A 32 12.38 -7.17 0.59
C GLY A 32 13.84 -7.08 1.05
N PRO A 33 14.69 -6.33 0.31
CA PRO A 33 16.05 -6.01 0.74
C PRO A 33 16.15 -5.29 2.09
N ASP A 34 15.04 -4.70 2.56
CA ASP A 34 14.88 -4.06 3.87
C ASP A 34 14.67 -5.05 5.03
N GLY A 35 14.42 -6.33 4.73
CA GLY A 35 14.22 -7.38 5.73
C GLY A 35 12.82 -7.43 6.36
N TYR A 36 11.87 -6.59 5.92
CA TYR A 36 10.51 -6.57 6.45
C TYR A 36 9.52 -7.29 5.52
N THR A 37 8.52 -7.95 6.11
CA THR A 37 7.38 -8.53 5.39
C THR A 37 6.15 -7.62 5.52
N PHE A 38 5.11 -7.89 4.73
CA PHE A 38 3.83 -7.18 4.85
C PHE A 38 3.16 -7.33 6.22
N GLU A 39 3.50 -8.39 6.99
CA GLU A 39 3.02 -8.55 8.36
C GLU A 39 3.45 -7.37 9.26
N PHE A 40 4.69 -6.89 9.12
CA PHE A 40 5.18 -5.74 9.88
C PHE A 40 4.31 -4.50 9.63
N PHE A 41 4.08 -4.18 8.35
CA PHE A 41 3.32 -3.00 7.98
C PHE A 41 1.88 -3.06 8.47
N ARG A 42 1.24 -4.24 8.39
CA ARG A 42 -0.11 -4.43 8.95
C ARG A 42 -0.15 -4.28 10.45
N ARG A 43 0.79 -4.93 11.15
CA ARG A 43 0.82 -4.99 12.61
C ARG A 43 1.03 -3.62 13.23
N TYR A 44 1.83 -2.78 12.60
CA TYR A 44 2.17 -1.45 13.11
C TYR A 44 1.50 -0.30 12.34
N TRP A 45 0.49 -0.59 11.50
CA TRP A 45 -0.17 0.39 10.64
C TRP A 45 -0.68 1.64 11.39
N ASN A 46 -1.23 1.46 12.60
CA ASN A 46 -1.71 2.58 13.43
C ASN A 46 -0.61 3.58 13.82
N VAL A 47 0.66 3.17 13.76
CA VAL A 47 1.82 4.00 14.07
C VAL A 47 2.48 4.50 12.79
N ILE A 48 2.78 3.60 11.84
CA ILE A 48 3.58 3.94 10.65
C ILE A 48 2.74 4.33 9.43
N GLY A 49 1.45 4.01 9.42
CA GLY A 49 0.56 4.22 8.28
C GLY A 49 0.50 5.67 7.80
N PRO A 50 0.37 6.67 8.70
CA PRO A 50 0.42 8.07 8.30
C PRO A 50 1.72 8.44 7.58
N ASP A 51 2.88 8.05 8.12
CA ASP A 51 4.19 8.35 7.51
C ASP A 51 4.39 7.57 6.20
N PHE A 52 3.87 6.34 6.13
CA PHE A 52 3.94 5.52 4.93
C PHE A 52 3.12 6.12 3.78
N CYS A 53 1.91 6.61 4.05
CA CYS A 53 1.11 7.32 3.05
C CYS A 53 1.81 8.61 2.58
N LEU A 54 2.37 9.39 3.51
CA LEU A 54 3.12 10.61 3.18
C LEU A 54 4.37 10.34 2.31
N ALA A 55 4.95 9.14 2.39
CA ALA A 55 6.11 8.77 1.58
C ALA A 55 5.74 8.30 0.16
N VAL A 56 4.47 7.95 -0.07
CA VAL A 56 3.95 7.51 -1.38
C VAL A 56 3.40 8.69 -2.19
N ASP A 57 2.90 9.73 -1.51
CA ASP A 57 2.50 11.01 -2.10
C ASP A 57 3.66 11.75 -2.79
#